data_AF-A0A9D1ZZD6-F1
#
_entry.id   AF-A0A9D1ZZD6-F1
#
_cell.length_a   1.000
_cell.length_b   1.000
_cell.length_c   1.000
_cell.angle_alpha   90.00
_cell.angle_beta   90.00
_cell.angle_gamma   90.00
#
_symmetry.space_group_name_H-M   'P 1'
#
loop_
_entity.id
_entity.type
_entity.pdbx_description
1 polymer ?
#
loop_
_entity_poly.entity_id
_entity_poly.type
_entity_poly.pdbx_seq_one_letter_code
_entity_poly.pdbx_strand_id
1 'polypeptide(L)' 'MKKYNVAVVGATGMVGSKFLEVLTEKNLPVENYYLFASSKSAGKEIDFMGKKHVVIEL' A
#
# COMPACT_ATOMS: atom_id res chain seq x y z
N MET A 1 -17.98 13.96 -0.32
CA MET A 1 -17.16 13.16 -1.26
C MET A 1 -17.00 11.77 -0.67
N LYS A 2 -17.29 10.70 -1.43
CA LYS A 2 -16.99 9.34 -0.98
C LYS A 2 -15.48 9.18 -0.99
N LYS A 3 -14.89 8.93 0.18
CA LYS A 3 -13.49 8.51 0.28
C LYS A 3 -13.44 7.00 0.13
N TYR A 4 -12.49 6.50 -0.65
CA TYR A 4 -12.37 5.08 -0.93
C TYR A 4 -11.36 4.43 0.02
N ASN A 5 -11.58 3.14 0.32
CA ASN A 5 -10.56 2.31 0.94
C ASN A 5 -9.87 1.52 -0.17
N VAL A 6 -8.53 1.57 -0.22
CA VAL A 6 -7.75 0.90 -1.27
C VAL A 6 -6.86 -0.15 -0.61
N ALA A 7 -6.96 -1.38 -1.11
CA ALA A 7 -6.07 -2.46 -0.75
C ALA A 7 -5.12 -2.76 -1.92
N VAL A 8 -3.82 -2.83 -1.65
CA VAL A 8 -2.79 -3.20 -2.62
C VAL A 8 -2.28 -4.58 -2.27
N VAL A 9 -2.62 -5.56 -3.09
CA VAL A 9 -2.14 -6.94 -2.96
C VAL A 9 -0.81 -7.10 -3.69
N GLY A 10 0.18 -7.67 -3.01
CA GLY A 10 1.54 -7.77 -3.53
C GLY A 10 2.33 -6.48 -3.40
N ALA A 11 2.04 -5.67 -2.37
CA ALA A 11 2.65 -4.36 -2.12
C ALA A 11 4.19 -4.38 -2.07
N THR A 12 4.79 -5.52 -1.70
CA THR A 12 6.26 -5.69 -1.65
C THR A 12 6.89 -6.24 -2.94
N GLY A 13 6.10 -6.58 -3.96
CA GLY A 13 6.60 -7.10 -5.23
C GLY A 13 7.08 -5.99 -6.16
N MET A 14 7.80 -6.34 -7.25
CA MET A 14 8.31 -5.35 -8.22
C MET A 14 7.21 -4.41 -8.75
N VAL A 15 6.05 -4.97 -9.10
CA VAL A 15 4.90 -4.19 -9.58
C VAL A 15 4.23 -3.43 -8.45
N GLY A 16 4.06 -4.05 -7.28
CA GLY A 16 3.43 -3.41 -6.11
C GLY A 16 4.19 -2.19 -5.63
N SER A 17 5.51 -2.28 -5.51
CA SER A 17 6.35 -1.15 -5.14
C SER A 17 6.22 0.00 -6.15
N LYS A 18 6.25 -0.30 -7.46
CA LYS A 18 6.08 0.75 -8.48
C LYS A 18 4.68 1.36 -8.46
N PHE A 19 3.67 0.55 -8.14
CA PHE A 19 2.29 1.01 -7.99
C PHE A 19 2.15 1.98 -6.81
N LEU A 20 2.82 1.71 -5.68
CA LEU A 20 2.86 2.61 -4.52
C LEU A 20 3.54 3.95 -4.84
N GLU A 21 4.64 3.94 -5.61
CA GLU A 21 5.27 5.18 -6.08
C GLU A 21 4.28 6.03 -6.89
N VAL A 22 3.65 5.42 -7.90
CA VAL A 22 2.67 6.11 -8.77
C VAL A 22 1.47 6.61 -7.96
N LEU A 23 0.95 5.81 -7.02
CA LEU A 23 -0.15 6.22 -6.15
C LEU A 23 0.20 7.45 -5.31
N THR A 24 1.44 7.52 -4.81
CA THR A 24 1.93 8.66 -4.04
C THR A 24 1.98 9.92 -4.91
N GLU A 25 2.45 9.80 -6.16
CA GLU A 25 2.46 10.91 -7.12
C GLU A 25 1.05 11.36 -7.53
N LYS A 26 0.10 10.43 -7.67
CA LYS A 26 -1.27 10.70 -8.09
C LYS A 26 -2.14 11.33 -6.99
N ASN A 27 -1.75 11.18 -5.72
CA ASN A 27 -2.42 11.74 -4.54
C ASN A 27 -3.96 11.56 -4.57
N LEU A 28 -4.39 10.32 -4.83
CA LEU A 28 -5.81 10.00 -4.96
C LEU A 28 -6.58 10.28 -3.66
N PRO A 29 -7.86 10.71 -3.72
CA PRO A 29 -8.70 10.95 -2.56
C PRO A 29 -9.15 9.63 -1.91
N VAL A 30 -8.22 8.97 -1.22
CA VAL A 30 -8.40 7.69 -0.51
C VAL A 30 -8.41 7.95 1.00
N GLU A 31 -9.32 7.28 1.71
CA GLU A 31 -9.38 7.37 3.17
C GLU A 31 -8.30 6.53 3.83
N ASN A 32 -8.22 5.26 3.42
CA ASN A 32 -7.33 4.27 4.03
C ASN A 32 -6.65 3.43 2.95
N TYR A 33 -5.37 3.16 3.18
CA TYR A 33 -4.57 2.26 2.37
C TYR A 33 -4.16 1.04 3.16
N TYR A 34 -4.40 -0.14 2.59
CA TYR A 34 -4.06 -1.42 3.15
C TYR A 34 -3.04 -2.12 2.24
N LEU A 35 -1.89 -2.48 2.78
CA LEU A 35 -0.83 -3.12 2.03
C LEU A 35 -0.82 -4.60 2.38
N PHE A 36 -1.07 -5.47 1.41
CA PHE A 36 -1.05 -6.92 1.58
C PHE A 36 0.12 -7.54 0.81
N ALA A 37 0.74 -8.56 1.38
CA ALA A 37 1.73 -9.38 0.70
C ALA A 37 1.71 -10.82 1.22
N SER A 38 2.55 -11.68 0.63
CA SER A 38 2.70 -13.05 1.12
C SER A 38 3.23 -13.09 2.56
N SER A 39 3.05 -14.23 3.24
CA SER A 39 3.56 -14.48 4.60
C SER A 39 5.04 -14.13 4.78
N LYS A 40 5.86 -14.35 3.74
CA LYS A 40 7.29 -14.00 3.75
C LYS A 40 7.56 -12.49 3.88
N SER A 41 6.60 -11.68 3.44
CA SER A 41 6.68 -10.22 3.39
C SER A 41 5.79 -9.53 4.42
N ALA A 42 4.88 -10.26 5.08
CA ALA A 42 4.05 -9.75 6.16
C ALA A 42 4.92 -9.23 7.32
N GLY A 43 4.47 -8.16 7.97
CA GLY A 43 5.19 -7.51 9.07
C GLY A 43 6.27 -6.51 8.64
N LYS A 44 6.56 -6.37 7.34
CA LYS A 44 7.44 -5.30 6.86
C LYS A 44 6.77 -3.94 7.00
N GLU A 45 7.55 -2.93 7.34
CA GLU A 45 7.10 -1.53 7.33
C GLU A 45 7.47 -0.89 5.99
N ILE A 46 6.49 -0.24 5.35
CA ILE A 46 6.68 0.55 4.14
C ILE A 46 6.23 1.98 4.43
N ASP A 47 7.11 2.94 4.19
CA ASP A 47 6.76 4.35 4.15
C ASP A 47 5.98 4.65 2.88
N PHE A 48 4.69 4.95 3.03
CA PHE A 48 3.76 5.23 1.95
C PHE A 48 2.83 6.38 2.33
N MET A 49 2.62 7.34 1.42
CA MET A 49 1.82 8.56 1.70
C MET A 49 2.29 9.34 2.95
N GLY A 50 3.59 9.33 3.24
CA GLY A 50 4.18 9.99 4.42
C GLY A 50 3.81 9.33 5.76
N LYS A 51 3.31 8.09 5.74
CA LYS A 51 2.99 7.29 6.91
C LYS A 51 3.66 5.92 6.80
N LYS A 52 3.99 5.32 7.94
CA LYS A 52 4.41 3.92 7.98
C LYS A 52 3.20 3.00 7.93
N HIS A 53 3.21 2.08 6.96
CA HIS A 53 2.21 1.04 6.82
C HIS A 53 2.86 -0.33 7.07
N VAL A 54 2.28 -1.10 7.99
CA VAL A 54 2.66 -2.49 8.20
C VAL A 54 1.98 -3.35 7.14
N VAL A 55 2.77 -4.16 6.45
CA VAL A 55 2.28 -5.10 5.44
C VAL A 55 1.54 -6.24 6.13
N ILE A 56 0.29 -6.44 5.73
CA ILE A 56 -0.62 -7.47 6.22
C ILE A 56 -0.41 -8.74 5.40
N GLU A 57 -0.46 -9.90 6.06
CA GLU A 57 -0.49 -11.19 5.36
C GLU A 57 -1.77 -11.31 4.52
N LEU A 58 -1.63 -11.85 3.30
CA LEU A 58 -2.75 -12.12 2.39
C LEU A 58 -3.76 -13.12 2.95
#